data_AF-A0AAV2RAT3-F1
#
_entry.id   AF-A0AAV2RAT3-F1
#
_cell.length_a   1.000
_cell.length_b   1.000
_cell.length_c   1.000
_cell.angle_alpha   90.00
_cell.angle_beta   90.00
_cell.angle_gamma   90.00
#
_symmetry.space_group_name_H-M   'P 1'
#
loop_
_entity.id
_entity.type
_entity.pdbx_description
1 polymer ?
#
loop_
_entity_poly.entity_id
_entity_poly.type
_entity_poly.pdbx_seq_one_letter_code
_entity_poly.pdbx_strand_id
1 'polypeptide(L)'
;MASYETIFGVTLFTLEFYHILTHLAILFRVRMLPRQDLVRQQWYFIIDLGTAFCSSFLYLQKFQLLTSVQFIQHLYYIIFWNQTNPAKKIISWSSLDWMKSDFSKDWNLDCILGTAFDASVHILMAYYLSAHLSLFQILLSISLCVSSFYFLIFNSEKFAWRDPNETEHPTWINKRIKPVAEEDAKLF
;
A
#
# COMPACT_ATOMS: atom_id res chain seq x y z
N MET A 1 24.88 -16.49 13.81
CA MET A 1 24.39 -16.26 12.44
C MET A 1 25.08 -15.00 11.93
N ALA A 2 25.58 -15.02 10.70
CA ALA A 2 26.39 -13.93 10.16
C ALA A 2 25.57 -12.63 10.16
N SER A 3 26.20 -11.50 10.55
CA SER A 3 25.54 -10.19 10.69
C SER A 3 24.66 -9.81 9.49
N TYR A 4 25.05 -10.23 8.28
CA TYR A 4 24.32 -9.99 7.04
C TYR A 4 22.94 -10.65 6.98
N GLU A 5 22.81 -11.89 7.43
CA GLU A 5 21.52 -12.61 7.43
C GLU A 5 20.54 -11.95 8.39
N THR A 6 21.04 -11.51 9.54
CA THR A 6 20.27 -10.77 10.54
C THR A 6 19.86 -9.39 10.01
N ILE A 7 20.78 -8.63 9.40
CA ILE A 7 20.46 -7.32 8.81
C ILE A 7 19.42 -7.47 7.69
N PHE A 8 19.57 -8.49 6.84
CA PHE A 8 18.64 -8.76 5.76
C PHE A 8 17.24 -9.13 6.29
N GLY A 9 17.15 -10.03 7.28
CA GLY A 9 15.89 -10.37 7.94
C GLY A 9 15.20 -9.17 8.60
N VAL A 10 15.96 -8.31 9.30
CA VAL A 10 15.45 -7.06 9.88
C VAL A 10 14.93 -6.11 8.80
N THR A 11 15.65 -5.99 7.69
CA THR A 11 15.26 -5.13 6.56
C THR A 11 13.96 -5.63 5.94
N LEU A 12 13.88 -6.91 5.61
CA LEU A 12 12.67 -7.53 5.06
C LEU A 12 11.49 -7.36 6.02
N PHE A 13 11.67 -7.66 7.30
CA PHE A 13 10.60 -7.49 8.29
C PHE A 13 10.09 -6.05 8.35
N THR A 14 11.00 -5.07 8.31
CA THR A 14 10.64 -3.65 8.33
C THR A 14 9.84 -3.25 7.08
N LEU A 15 10.23 -3.75 5.91
CA LEU A 15 9.56 -3.49 4.64
C LEU A 15 8.20 -4.20 4.57
N GLU A 16 8.11 -5.47 4.95
CA GLU A 16 6.84 -6.21 5.05
C GLU A 16 5.87 -5.46 5.98
N PHE A 17 6.35 -5.00 7.15
CA PHE A 17 5.53 -4.22 8.07
C PHE A 17 5.09 -2.88 7.49
N TYR A 18 5.94 -2.20 6.72
CA TYR A 18 5.56 -1.00 5.97
C TYR A 18 4.44 -1.27 4.94
N HIS A 19 4.49 -2.40 4.23
CA HIS A 19 3.44 -2.78 3.30
C HIS A 19 2.13 -3.08 4.02
N ILE A 20 2.16 -3.76 5.17
CA ILE A 20 0.98 -3.94 6.04
C ILE A 20 0.35 -2.58 6.37
N LEU A 21 1.12 -1.64 6.91
CA LEU A 21 0.60 -0.32 7.27
C LEU A 21 0.01 0.43 6.06
N THR A 22 0.67 0.34 4.91
CA THR A 22 0.22 1.01 3.68
C THR A 22 -1.09 0.43 3.18
N HIS A 23 -1.20 -0.90 3.05
CA HIS A 23 -2.42 -1.56 2.58
C HIS A 23 -3.58 -1.36 3.56
N LEU A 24 -3.34 -1.45 4.88
CA LEU A 24 -4.36 -1.18 5.88
C LEU A 24 -4.80 0.29 5.86
N ALA A 25 -3.89 1.24 5.62
CA ALA A 25 -4.24 2.65 5.53
C ALA A 25 -5.14 2.94 4.32
N ILE A 26 -4.91 2.30 3.18
CA ILE A 26 -5.80 2.38 2.01
C ILE A 26 -7.13 1.68 2.30
N LEU A 27 -7.09 0.45 2.82
CA LEU A 27 -8.29 -0.35 3.11
C LEU A 27 -9.24 0.35 4.09
N PHE A 28 -8.69 0.95 5.15
CA PHE A 28 -9.45 1.70 6.15
C PHE A 28 -9.55 3.19 5.88
N ARG A 29 -9.04 3.65 4.73
CA ARG A 29 -9.15 5.05 4.26
C ARG A 29 -8.62 6.05 5.28
N VAL A 30 -7.54 5.69 5.98
CA VAL A 30 -6.95 6.49 7.08
C VAL A 30 -6.53 7.85 6.56
N ARG A 31 -5.71 7.87 5.51
CA ARG A 31 -5.36 9.06 4.74
C ARG A 31 -5.09 8.66 3.31
N MET A 32 -5.53 9.49 2.38
CA MET A 32 -5.49 9.22 0.94
C MET A 32 -4.77 10.33 0.20
N LEU A 33 -4.32 10.04 -1.02
CA LEU A 33 -3.70 11.01 -1.92
C LEU A 33 -4.69 11.43 -3.02
N PRO A 34 -4.54 12.63 -3.60
CA PRO A 34 -5.21 12.97 -4.85
C PRO A 34 -4.86 11.95 -5.95
N ARG A 35 -5.82 11.66 -6.83
CA ARG A 35 -5.66 10.67 -7.91
C ARG A 35 -4.42 10.95 -8.77
N GLN A 36 -4.16 12.23 -9.07
CA GLN A 36 -3.01 12.67 -9.86
C GLN A 36 -1.65 12.29 -9.23
N ASP A 37 -1.58 12.28 -7.91
CA ASP A 37 -0.37 11.91 -7.17
C ASP A 37 -0.20 10.39 -7.14
N LEU A 38 -1.30 9.64 -6.97
CA LEU A 38 -1.30 8.16 -6.97
C LEU A 38 -0.84 7.58 -8.31
N VAL A 39 -1.20 8.19 -9.43
CA VAL A 39 -0.72 7.77 -10.75
C VAL A 39 0.82 7.74 -10.81
N ARG A 40 1.51 8.56 -10.03
CA ARG A 40 2.99 8.61 -9.99
C ARG A 40 3.62 7.56 -9.07
N GLN A 41 2.82 6.86 -8.27
CA GLN A 41 3.30 5.88 -7.28
C GLN A 41 3.45 4.46 -7.83
N GLN A 42 3.48 4.27 -9.16
CA GLN A 42 3.65 2.97 -9.81
C GLN A 42 4.83 2.16 -9.25
N TRP A 43 5.94 2.84 -8.93
CA TRP A 43 7.14 2.22 -8.37
C TRP A 43 6.90 1.49 -7.04
N TYR A 44 5.84 1.85 -6.30
CA TYR A 44 5.43 1.13 -5.09
C TYR A 44 5.23 -0.36 -5.36
N PHE A 45 4.55 -0.72 -6.47
CA PHE A 45 4.29 -2.12 -6.80
C PHE A 45 5.58 -2.91 -7.04
N ILE A 46 6.66 -2.28 -7.52
CA ILE A 46 7.95 -2.95 -7.72
C ILE A 46 8.60 -3.26 -6.37
N ILE A 47 8.54 -2.31 -5.42
CA ILE A 47 9.10 -2.50 -4.08
C ILE A 47 8.29 -3.56 -3.33
N ASP A 48 6.97 -3.48 -3.38
CA ASP A 48 6.05 -4.45 -2.77
C ASP A 48 6.32 -5.87 -3.30
N LEU A 49 6.28 -6.03 -4.62
CA LEU A 49 6.59 -7.27 -5.33
C LEU A 49 7.97 -7.81 -4.93
N GLY A 50 9.00 -6.96 -4.96
CA GLY A 50 10.38 -7.34 -4.66
C GLY A 50 10.57 -7.75 -3.21
N THR A 51 9.88 -7.11 -2.27
CA THR A 51 9.97 -7.44 -0.84
C THR A 51 9.31 -8.80 -0.59
N ALA A 52 8.09 -8.99 -1.08
CA ALA A 52 7.38 -10.27 -0.94
C ALA A 52 8.16 -11.43 -1.57
N PHE A 53 8.79 -11.20 -2.73
CA PHE A 53 9.68 -12.18 -3.36
C PHE A 53 10.89 -12.51 -2.48
N CYS A 54 11.62 -11.50 -2.00
CA CYS A 54 12.78 -11.71 -1.15
C CYS A 54 12.41 -12.45 0.14
N SER A 55 11.29 -12.09 0.77
CA SER A 55 10.78 -12.75 1.98
C SER A 55 10.39 -14.20 1.71
N SER A 56 9.57 -14.45 0.69
CA SER A 56 9.01 -15.79 0.42
C SER A 56 10.01 -16.73 -0.25
N PHE A 57 10.67 -16.31 -1.33
CA PHE A 57 11.49 -17.19 -2.17
C PHE A 57 12.93 -17.28 -1.69
N LEU A 58 13.52 -16.17 -1.22
CA LEU A 58 14.95 -16.13 -0.90
C LEU A 58 15.22 -16.40 0.59
N TYR A 59 14.46 -15.77 1.49
CA TYR A 59 14.72 -15.84 2.93
C TYR A 59 13.99 -17.01 3.60
N LEU A 60 12.64 -17.01 3.57
CA LEU A 60 11.83 -18.01 4.27
C LEU A 60 11.73 -19.33 3.50
N GLN A 61 11.84 -19.29 2.18
CA GLN A 61 11.57 -20.42 1.27
C GLN A 61 10.19 -21.06 1.53
N LYS A 62 9.19 -20.23 1.81
CA LYS A 62 7.81 -20.64 2.10
C LYS A 62 6.81 -19.74 1.39
N PHE A 63 5.60 -20.24 1.21
CA PHE A 63 4.46 -19.48 0.65
C PHE A 63 4.63 -19.05 -0.80
N GLN A 64 5.51 -19.70 -1.56
CA GLN A 64 5.79 -19.35 -2.95
C GLN A 64 4.52 -19.32 -3.81
N LEU A 65 3.59 -20.25 -3.62
CA LEU A 65 2.34 -20.27 -4.37
C LEU A 65 1.48 -19.03 -4.06
N LEU A 66 1.35 -18.69 -2.77
CA LEU A 66 0.59 -17.52 -2.33
C LEU A 66 1.21 -16.23 -2.87
N THR A 67 2.52 -16.07 -2.70
CA THR A 67 3.27 -14.93 -3.23
C THR A 67 3.25 -14.91 -4.76
N SER A 68 3.17 -16.04 -5.44
CA SER A 68 3.05 -16.10 -6.92
C SER A 68 1.73 -15.48 -7.41
N VAL A 69 0.63 -15.69 -6.68
CA VAL A 69 -0.66 -15.08 -7.01
C VAL A 69 -0.58 -13.56 -6.86
N GLN A 70 -0.04 -13.07 -5.75
CA GLN A 70 0.25 -11.64 -5.54
C GLN A 70 1.16 -11.10 -6.66
N PHE A 71 2.16 -11.89 -7.08
CA PHE A 71 3.11 -11.54 -8.13
C PHE A 71 2.41 -11.21 -9.44
N ILE A 72 1.47 -12.05 -9.87
CA ILE A 72 0.72 -11.86 -11.12
C ILE A 72 -0.10 -10.57 -11.06
N GLN A 73 -0.77 -10.31 -9.93
CA GLN A 73 -1.54 -9.08 -9.70
C GLN A 73 -0.64 -7.85 -9.78
N HIS A 74 0.48 -7.82 -9.04
CA HIS A 74 1.38 -6.67 -9.01
C HIS A 74 2.10 -6.46 -10.33
N LEU A 75 2.49 -7.52 -11.04
CA LEU A 75 3.04 -7.42 -12.40
C LEU A 75 2.05 -6.77 -13.36
N TYR A 76 0.76 -7.12 -13.27
CA TYR A 76 -0.28 -6.45 -14.04
C TYR A 76 -0.30 -4.95 -13.75
N TYR A 77 -0.30 -4.54 -12.48
CA TYR A 77 -0.30 -3.11 -12.13
C TYR A 77 1.00 -2.40 -12.49
N ILE A 78 2.15 -3.08 -12.47
CA ILE A 78 3.42 -2.52 -12.95
C ILE A 78 3.37 -2.24 -14.45
N ILE A 79 2.76 -3.10 -15.26
CA ILE A 79 2.75 -2.92 -16.72
C ILE A 79 1.64 -1.95 -17.16
N PHE A 80 0.45 -2.09 -16.58
CA PHE A 80 -0.77 -1.43 -17.06
C PHE A 80 -1.24 -0.26 -16.20
N TRP A 81 -0.40 0.23 -15.29
CA TRP A 81 -0.75 1.35 -14.41
C TRP A 81 -1.32 2.54 -15.18
N ASN A 82 -2.49 3.01 -14.77
CA ASN A 82 -3.23 4.12 -15.39
C ASN A 82 -3.55 3.95 -16.90
N GLN A 83 -3.40 2.76 -17.47
CA GLN A 83 -3.70 2.49 -18.88
C GLN A 83 -5.04 1.77 -19.05
N THR A 84 -5.26 0.69 -18.31
CA THR A 84 -6.45 -0.16 -18.41
C THR A 84 -7.53 0.25 -17.40
N ASN A 85 -8.79 -0.13 -17.67
CA ASN A 85 -9.91 0.17 -16.76
C ASN A 85 -9.70 -0.44 -15.35
N PRO A 86 -9.26 -1.70 -15.18
CA PRO A 86 -9.00 -2.25 -13.85
C PRO A 86 -7.93 -1.48 -13.07
N ALA A 87 -6.85 -1.04 -13.73
CA ALA A 87 -5.82 -0.24 -13.08
C ALA A 87 -6.34 1.16 -12.71
N LYS A 88 -7.09 1.81 -13.61
CA LYS A 88 -7.72 3.12 -13.34
C LYS A 88 -8.76 3.05 -12.24
N LYS A 89 -9.50 1.94 -12.11
CA LYS A 89 -10.43 1.67 -11.02
C LYS A 89 -9.71 1.65 -9.68
N ILE A 90 -8.65 0.85 -9.56
CA ILE A 90 -7.86 0.78 -8.31
C ILE A 90 -7.26 2.13 -7.95
N ILE A 91 -6.68 2.85 -8.92
CA ILE A 91 -6.16 4.21 -8.69
C ILE A 91 -7.26 5.12 -8.13
N SER A 92 -8.46 5.06 -8.73
CA SER A 92 -9.56 5.93 -8.35
C SER A 92 -10.08 5.53 -6.97
N TRP A 93 -10.42 4.26 -6.75
CA TRP A 93 -10.89 3.74 -5.46
C TRP A 93 -9.92 4.05 -4.30
N SER A 94 -8.61 4.00 -4.55
CA SER A 94 -7.57 4.31 -3.57
C SER A 94 -7.27 5.81 -3.40
N SER A 95 -8.07 6.71 -3.98
CA SER A 95 -7.80 8.16 -4.00
C SER A 95 -8.78 9.00 -3.17
N LEU A 96 -8.33 10.22 -2.82
CA LEU A 96 -9.22 11.25 -2.25
C LEU A 96 -10.37 11.58 -3.19
N ASP A 97 -10.13 11.56 -4.49
CA ASP A 97 -11.10 11.90 -5.53
C ASP A 97 -12.33 10.97 -5.46
N TRP A 98 -12.12 9.67 -5.22
CA TRP A 98 -13.22 8.73 -4.98
C TRP A 98 -13.93 9.02 -3.67
N MET A 99 -13.17 9.29 -2.63
CA MET A 99 -13.74 9.59 -1.30
C MET A 99 -14.57 10.87 -1.26
N LYS A 100 -14.27 11.84 -2.12
CA LYS A 100 -15.02 13.09 -2.28
C LYS A 100 -16.17 12.98 -3.29
N SER A 101 -16.40 11.80 -3.86
CA SER A 101 -17.51 11.53 -4.79
C SER A 101 -18.67 10.79 -4.10
N ASP A 102 -19.82 10.73 -4.77
CA ASP A 102 -20.99 10.00 -4.28
C ASP A 102 -20.75 8.47 -4.22
N PHE A 103 -19.78 7.96 -5.00
CA PHE A 103 -19.39 6.55 -5.04
C PHE A 103 -18.57 6.10 -3.82
N SER A 104 -18.20 7.03 -2.92
CA SER A 104 -17.47 6.72 -1.70
C SER A 104 -18.18 5.66 -0.83
N LYS A 105 -19.50 5.55 -0.93
CA LYS A 105 -20.35 4.59 -0.20
C LYS A 105 -20.44 3.22 -0.86
N ASP A 106 -19.95 3.07 -2.09
CA ASP A 106 -20.10 1.84 -2.85
C ASP A 106 -19.12 0.76 -2.40
N TRP A 107 -19.66 -0.44 -2.21
CA TRP A 107 -18.91 -1.63 -1.84
C TRP A 107 -18.20 -2.21 -3.05
N ASN A 108 -16.96 -1.77 -3.28
CA ASN A 108 -16.09 -2.32 -4.31
C ASN A 108 -15.34 -3.54 -3.77
N LEU A 109 -16.06 -4.67 -3.69
CA LEU A 109 -15.56 -5.89 -3.07
C LEU A 109 -14.30 -6.43 -3.74
N ASP A 110 -14.15 -6.26 -5.05
CA ASP A 110 -12.94 -6.61 -5.80
C ASP A 110 -11.71 -5.84 -5.28
N CYS A 111 -11.84 -4.51 -5.13
CA CYS A 111 -10.77 -3.68 -4.57
C CYS A 111 -10.48 -4.03 -3.10
N ILE A 112 -11.52 -4.20 -2.29
CA ILE A 112 -11.41 -4.55 -0.87
C ILE A 112 -10.68 -5.89 -0.70
N LEU A 113 -11.12 -6.92 -1.43
CA LEU A 113 -10.56 -8.26 -1.34
C LEU A 113 -9.13 -8.30 -1.88
N GLY A 114 -8.83 -7.60 -2.98
CA GLY A 114 -7.48 -7.48 -3.51
C GLY A 114 -6.51 -6.85 -2.52
N THR A 115 -6.86 -5.68 -1.96
CA THR A 115 -6.02 -5.00 -0.96
C THR A 115 -5.92 -5.78 0.36
N ALA A 116 -7.00 -6.44 0.80
CA ALA A 116 -6.97 -7.29 1.99
C ALA A 116 -6.11 -8.55 1.78
N PHE A 117 -6.13 -9.12 0.58
CA PHE A 117 -5.26 -10.22 0.19
C PHE A 117 -3.80 -9.78 0.26
N ASP A 118 -3.44 -8.66 -0.35
CA ASP A 118 -2.07 -8.11 -0.31
C ASP A 118 -1.61 -7.90 1.15
N ALA A 119 -2.42 -7.22 1.97
CA ALA A 119 -2.15 -7.03 3.38
C ALA A 119 -1.92 -8.37 4.12
N SER A 120 -2.72 -9.40 3.81
CA SER A 120 -2.61 -10.72 4.43
C SER A 120 -1.32 -11.43 4.06
N VAL A 121 -0.85 -11.31 2.79
CA VAL A 121 0.44 -11.86 2.37
C VAL A 121 1.57 -11.23 3.18
N HIS A 122 1.58 -9.90 3.30
CA HIS A 122 2.61 -9.19 4.06
C HIS A 122 2.55 -9.47 5.57
N ILE A 123 1.34 -9.59 6.15
CA ILE A 123 1.16 -10.02 7.55
C ILE A 123 1.79 -11.40 7.75
N LEU A 124 1.52 -12.34 6.84
CA LEU A 124 2.06 -13.68 6.93
C LEU A 124 3.60 -13.67 6.81
N MET A 125 4.16 -12.92 5.85
CA MET A 125 5.61 -12.79 5.70
C MET A 125 6.25 -12.18 6.95
N ALA A 126 5.73 -11.05 7.45
CA ALA A 126 6.24 -10.38 8.64
C ALA A 126 6.16 -11.29 9.87
N TYR A 127 5.07 -12.03 10.05
CA TYR A 127 4.92 -12.98 11.15
C TYR A 127 6.00 -14.07 11.10
N TYR A 128 6.23 -14.69 9.94
CA TYR A 128 7.25 -15.73 9.83
C TYR A 128 8.67 -15.17 9.95
N LEU A 129 8.95 -13.99 9.39
CA LEU A 129 10.24 -13.30 9.58
C LEU A 129 10.50 -12.99 11.05
N SER A 130 9.48 -12.63 11.82
CA SER A 130 9.62 -12.31 13.25
C SER A 130 10.17 -13.49 14.08
N ALA A 131 9.92 -14.74 13.66
CA ALA A 131 10.46 -15.92 14.32
C ALA A 131 11.99 -16.04 14.20
N HIS A 132 12.61 -15.32 13.26
CA HIS A 132 14.06 -15.27 13.04
C HIS A 132 14.73 -14.04 13.69
N LEU A 133 13.95 -13.19 14.38
CA LEU A 133 14.42 -11.93 14.95
C LEU A 133 14.28 -11.93 16.46
N SER A 134 15.17 -11.20 17.13
CA SER A 134 15.02 -10.90 18.55
C SER A 134 13.89 -9.90 18.79
N LEU A 135 13.29 -9.93 19.99
CA LEU A 135 12.27 -8.96 20.38
C LEU A 135 12.74 -7.50 20.22
N PHE A 136 13.99 -7.22 20.56
CA PHE A 136 14.57 -5.88 20.41
C PHE A 136 14.56 -5.42 18.94
N GLN A 137 14.97 -6.29 18.02
CA GLN A 137 14.96 -5.97 16.58
C GLN A 137 13.55 -5.74 16.05
N ILE A 138 12.59 -6.57 16.46
CA ILE A 138 11.17 -6.42 16.09
C ILE A 138 10.64 -5.06 16.57
N LEU A 139 10.83 -4.74 17.86
CA LEU A 139 10.36 -3.48 18.44
C LEU A 139 11.02 -2.27 17.79
N LEU A 140 12.32 -2.34 17.51
CA LEU A 140 13.05 -1.29 16.82
C LEU A 140 12.50 -1.08 15.38
N SER A 141 12.34 -2.15 14.62
CA SER A 141 11.78 -2.11 13.26
C SER A 141 10.37 -1.53 13.23
N ILE A 142 9.48 -1.98 14.12
CA ILE A 142 8.12 -1.43 14.24
C ILE A 142 8.19 0.05 14.60
N SER A 143 8.99 0.43 15.59
CA SER A 143 9.09 1.83 16.05
C SER A 143 9.57 2.74 14.93
N LEU A 144 10.62 2.35 14.20
CA LEU A 144 11.15 3.12 13.08
C LEU A 144 10.15 3.20 11.92
N CYS A 145 9.50 2.07 11.60
CA CYS A 145 8.52 2.00 10.52
C CYS A 145 7.28 2.86 10.83
N VAL A 146 6.67 2.69 12.01
CA VAL A 146 5.52 3.50 12.46
C VAL A 146 5.88 4.98 12.51
N SER A 147 7.03 5.34 13.05
CA SER A 147 7.46 6.75 13.13
C SER A 147 7.63 7.37 11.74
N SER A 148 8.27 6.64 10.81
CA SER A 148 8.47 7.09 9.43
C SER A 148 7.16 7.17 8.66
N PHE A 149 6.31 6.16 8.79
CA PHE A 149 4.99 6.11 8.19
C PHE A 149 4.14 7.28 8.69
N TYR A 150 4.06 7.47 10.01
CA TYR A 150 3.33 8.56 10.64
C TYR A 150 3.85 9.91 10.15
N PHE A 151 5.17 10.11 10.12
CA PHE A 151 5.75 11.34 9.60
C PHE A 151 5.33 11.60 8.14
N LEU A 152 5.32 10.58 7.28
CA LEU A 152 4.96 10.73 5.86
C LEU A 152 3.48 11.04 5.66
N ILE A 153 2.57 10.33 6.34
CA ILE A 153 1.13 10.46 6.07
C ILE A 153 0.46 11.55 6.93
N PHE A 154 1.01 11.86 8.11
CA PHE A 154 0.44 12.86 9.02
C PHE A 154 1.08 14.25 8.91
N ASN A 155 2.25 14.40 8.28
CA ASN A 155 2.83 15.73 8.01
C ASN A 155 2.16 16.39 6.80
N SER A 156 0.93 16.83 7.03
CA SER A 156 0.04 17.37 6.01
C SER A 156 0.61 18.62 5.35
N GLU A 157 1.39 19.44 6.05
CA GLU A 157 1.97 20.65 5.46
C GLU A 157 2.96 20.34 4.33
N LYS A 158 3.68 19.21 4.43
CA LYS A 158 4.73 18.82 3.49
C LYS A 158 4.27 17.80 2.46
N PHE A 159 3.36 16.90 2.84
CA PHE A 159 2.90 15.81 1.99
C PHE A 159 1.41 15.91 1.66
N ALA A 160 1.02 15.32 0.53
CA ALA A 160 -0.33 15.43 0.00
C ALA A 160 -1.37 14.48 0.66
N TRP A 161 -0.95 13.63 1.60
CA TRP A 161 -1.82 12.70 2.32
C TRP A 161 -2.84 13.46 3.16
N ARG A 162 -4.14 13.14 3.01
CA ARG A 162 -5.23 13.81 3.73
C ARG A 162 -6.26 12.84 4.26
N ASP A 163 -6.86 13.22 5.38
CA ASP A 163 -8.05 12.55 5.90
C ASP A 163 -9.20 12.81 4.92
N PRO A 164 -9.85 11.76 4.39
CA PRO A 164 -10.98 11.95 3.48
C PRO A 164 -12.17 12.72 4.10
N ASN A 165 -12.32 12.68 5.43
CA ASN A 165 -13.41 13.34 6.15
C ASN A 165 -13.13 14.82 6.45
N GLU A 166 -11.89 15.28 6.24
CA GLU A 166 -11.54 16.69 6.44
C GLU A 166 -12.25 17.55 5.39
N THR A 167 -12.97 18.59 5.84
CA THR A 167 -13.79 19.47 4.99
C THR A 167 -12.97 20.49 4.23
N GLU A 168 -11.82 20.89 4.78
CA GLU A 168 -10.93 21.90 4.20
C GLU A 168 -9.52 21.34 4.03
N HIS A 169 -9.03 21.32 2.79
CA HIS A 169 -7.63 21.04 2.52
C HIS A 169 -6.91 22.30 2.05
N PRO A 170 -5.57 22.37 2.14
CA PRO A 170 -4.80 23.46 1.57
C PRO A 170 -5.09 23.65 0.08
N THR A 171 -5.07 24.90 -0.36
CA THR A 171 -5.48 25.29 -1.73
C THR A 171 -4.71 24.55 -2.82
N TRP A 172 -3.43 24.24 -2.61
CA TRP A 172 -2.61 23.48 -3.56
C TRP A 172 -3.03 22.00 -3.68
N ILE A 173 -3.68 21.43 -2.67
CA ILE A 173 -4.28 20.09 -2.74
C ILE A 173 -5.66 20.15 -3.38
N ASN A 174 -6.51 21.09 -2.94
CA ASN A 174 -7.87 21.24 -3.48
C ASN A 174 -7.88 21.39 -5.00
N LYS A 175 -6.90 22.10 -5.59
CA LYS A 175 -6.75 22.23 -7.04
C LYS A 175 -6.50 20.92 -7.79
N ARG A 176 -6.07 19.86 -7.08
CA ARG A 176 -5.67 18.56 -7.64
C ARG A 176 -6.71 17.47 -7.40
N ILE A 177 -7.62 17.66 -6.44
CA ILE A 177 -8.76 16.76 -6.19
C ILE A 177 -9.81 17.02 -7.27
N LYS A 178 -10.19 15.95 -7.99
CA LYS A 178 -11.26 16.00 -8.99
C LYS A 178 -12.22 14.84 -8.72
N PRO A 179 -13.33 15.07 -7.98
CA PRO A 179 -14.27 14.01 -7.65
C PRO A 179 -14.67 13.20 -8.89
N VAL A 180 -14.69 11.87 -8.75
CA VAL A 180 -14.97 10.96 -9.86
C VAL A 180 -16.39 11.23 -10.38
N ALA A 181 -16.50 11.49 -11.69
CA ALA A 181 -17.79 11.69 -12.35
C ALA A 181 -18.48 10.34 -12.60
N GLU A 182 -19.81 10.36 -12.73
CA GLU A 182 -20.61 9.15 -12.94
C GLU A 182 -20.25 8.39 -14.22
N GLU A 183 -19.86 9.11 -15.27
CA GLU A 183 -19.38 8.54 -16.53
C GLU A 183 -18.08 7.74 -16.35
N ASP A 184 -17.17 8.22 -15.50
CA ASP A 184 -15.92 7.53 -15.18
C ASP A 184 -16.18 6.35 -14.26
N ALA A 185 -17.09 6.49 -13.30
CA ALA A 185 -17.46 5.42 -12.36
C ALA A 185 -18.10 4.21 -13.06
N LYS A 186 -18.91 4.44 -14.12
CA LYS A 186 -19.57 3.39 -14.91
C LYS A 186 -18.62 2.63 -15.85
N LEU A 187 -17.41 3.13 -16.07
CA LEU A 187 -16.36 2.46 -16.86
C LEU A 187 -15.55 1.45 -16.02
N PHE A 188 -15.82 1.37 -14.71
CA PHE A 188 -15.13 0.54 -13.71
C PHE A 188 -15.97 -0.64 -13.20
#